data_AF-A0A2T0ZZT6-F1
#
_entry.id   AF-A0A2T0ZZT6-F1
#
_cell.length_a   1.000
_cell.length_b   1.000
_cell.length_c   1.000
_cell.angle_alpha   90.00
_cell.angle_beta   90.00
_cell.angle_gamma   90.00
#
_symmetry.space_group_name_H-M   'P 1'
#
loop_
_entity.id
_entity.type
_entity.pdbx_description
1 polymer ?
#
loop_
_entity_poly.entity_id
_entity_poly.type
_entity_poly.pdbx_seq_one_letter_code
_entity_poly.pdbx_strand_id
1 'polypeptide(L)'
;MRASAVDSARAVVLPVGQYLGATYDADQTEPGAHLVRMGWQEGEIVDQNDVDLWHLAHGAWSGQRGRWTMRDLVRAADDIGITDFESRLSAMCRIGLVVVLGDSQEMTDFAKSHRLHALMAGLGASDADDRTRSLGIVGQTPIAVVDEASYDFWQWGPLAPDIWTAATTMFHRPEGTAQPHLSRESHLSEVLGYIQMLVSRGVAYVDRVAPSIPPQRSRRTPVAAAEQPAADDHGGPE
;
A
#
# COMPACT_ATOMS: atom_id res chain seq x y z
N MET A 1 2.49 16.28 31.02
CA MET A 1 2.89 16.69 29.66
C MET A 1 4.05 15.88 29.04
N ARG A 2 4.54 14.79 29.66
CA ARG A 2 5.60 13.92 29.09
C ARG A 2 5.10 12.71 28.27
N ALA A 3 3.79 12.43 28.28
CA ALA A 3 3.20 11.32 27.53
C ALA A 3 3.22 11.57 26.00
N SER A 4 2.98 12.81 25.57
CA SER A 4 2.82 13.16 24.14
C SER A 4 4.07 12.91 23.29
N ALA A 5 5.28 13.17 23.79
CA ALA A 5 6.51 12.99 22.99
C ALA A 5 6.96 11.52 22.89
N VAL A 6 6.74 10.73 23.95
CA VAL A 6 7.09 9.29 23.96
C VAL A 6 6.15 8.49 23.07
N ASP A 7 4.87 8.88 23.02
CA ASP A 7 3.89 8.26 22.13
C ASP A 7 4.19 8.62 20.66
N SER A 8 4.54 9.87 20.36
CA SER A 8 4.96 10.26 19.00
C SER A 8 6.19 9.51 18.52
N ALA A 9 7.18 9.22 19.39
CA ALA A 9 8.38 8.47 19.01
C ALA A 9 8.08 7.01 18.61
N ARG A 10 6.99 6.43 19.13
CA ARG A 10 6.55 5.06 18.85
C ARG A 10 5.54 4.97 17.71
N ALA A 11 5.11 6.10 17.17
CA ALA A 11 4.19 6.14 16.05
C ALA A 11 4.76 5.36 14.86
N VAL A 12 3.92 4.55 14.22
CA VAL A 12 4.30 3.75 13.05
C VAL A 12 4.34 4.64 11.83
N VAL A 13 5.39 4.53 11.03
CA VAL A 13 5.53 5.26 9.77
C VAL A 13 5.39 4.27 8.62
N LEU A 14 4.51 4.56 7.67
CA LEU A 14 4.37 3.78 6.44
C LEU A 14 4.38 4.70 5.22
N PRO A 15 5.04 4.31 4.12
CA PRO A 15 4.87 4.99 2.85
C PRO A 15 3.56 4.54 2.20
N VAL A 16 2.98 5.40 1.38
CA VAL A 16 1.77 5.13 0.62
C VAL A 16 2.03 5.43 -0.85
N GLY A 17 1.54 4.55 -1.71
CA GLY A 17 1.61 4.65 -3.15
C GLY A 17 2.63 3.73 -3.81
N GLN A 18 2.52 3.61 -5.11
CA GLN A 18 3.42 2.83 -5.96
C GLN A 18 4.42 3.77 -6.64
N TYR A 19 5.71 3.53 -6.46
CA TYR A 19 6.74 4.21 -7.24
C TYR A 19 6.66 3.81 -8.71
N LEU A 20 6.50 4.79 -9.60
CA LEU A 20 6.41 4.58 -11.04
C LEU A 20 7.74 4.83 -11.76
N GLY A 21 8.75 5.33 -11.04
CA GLY A 21 10.05 5.67 -11.59
C GLY A 21 10.32 7.18 -11.61
N ALA A 22 11.50 7.51 -12.14
CA ALA A 22 11.94 8.88 -12.35
C ALA A 22 11.62 9.34 -13.77
N THR A 23 11.26 10.61 -13.92
CA THR A 23 11.16 11.30 -15.21
C THR A 23 12.46 12.05 -15.49
N TYR A 24 12.89 12.04 -16.74
CA TYR A 24 14.11 12.70 -17.19
C TYR A 24 13.77 13.66 -18.33
N ASP A 25 14.27 14.87 -18.25
CA ASP A 25 14.27 15.77 -19.40
C ASP A 25 15.31 15.29 -20.43
N ALA A 26 15.05 15.55 -21.72
CA ALA A 26 15.80 14.97 -22.83
C ALA A 26 17.33 15.18 -22.78
N ASP A 27 17.79 16.22 -22.07
CA ASP A 27 19.20 16.61 -21.96
C ASP A 27 19.77 16.48 -20.53
N GLN A 28 19.01 15.92 -19.58
CA GLN A 28 19.42 15.81 -18.18
C GLN A 28 19.80 14.38 -17.81
N THR A 29 20.85 14.25 -16.99
CA THR A 29 21.28 12.96 -16.41
C THR A 29 20.69 12.71 -15.03
N GLU A 30 20.21 13.77 -14.37
CA GLU A 30 19.49 13.69 -13.10
C GLU A 30 17.97 13.69 -13.36
N PRO A 31 17.18 12.99 -12.52
CA PRO A 31 15.73 13.03 -12.61
C PRO A 31 15.16 14.44 -12.40
N GLY A 32 14.20 14.83 -13.22
CA GLY A 32 13.40 16.05 -13.00
C GLY A 32 12.33 15.87 -11.93
N ALA A 33 11.76 14.65 -11.83
CA ALA A 33 10.82 14.28 -10.77
C ALA A 33 10.77 12.77 -10.57
N HIS A 34 10.27 12.36 -9.42
CA HIS A 34 9.95 10.99 -9.05
C HIS A 34 8.44 10.82 -8.93
N LEU A 35 7.88 9.87 -9.66
CA LEU A 35 6.42 9.67 -9.73
C LEU A 35 5.97 8.60 -8.75
N VAL A 36 4.94 8.92 -7.95
CA VAL A 36 4.29 8.00 -7.03
C VAL A 36 2.79 8.01 -7.27
N ARG A 37 2.21 6.85 -7.58
CA ARG A 37 0.76 6.70 -7.75
C ARG A 37 0.06 6.41 -6.43
N MET A 38 -0.98 7.18 -6.12
CA MET A 38 -1.87 6.99 -4.98
C MET A 38 -3.32 6.97 -5.46
N GLY A 39 -3.91 5.78 -5.57
CA GLY A 39 -5.23 5.55 -6.14
C GLY A 39 -5.27 5.97 -7.60
N TRP A 40 -6.04 7.04 -7.87
CA TRP A 40 -6.19 7.65 -9.21
C TRP A 40 -5.33 8.91 -9.38
N GLN A 41 -4.58 9.30 -8.35
CA GLN A 41 -3.72 10.47 -8.38
C GLN A 41 -2.27 10.05 -8.56
N GLU A 42 -1.51 10.90 -9.23
CA GLU A 42 -0.05 10.81 -9.29
C GLU A 42 0.49 12.00 -8.49
N GLY A 43 1.44 11.71 -7.59
CA GLY A 43 2.23 12.68 -6.88
C GLY A 43 3.62 12.74 -7.48
N GLU A 44 4.15 13.95 -7.62
CA GLU A 44 5.53 14.18 -8.06
C GLU A 44 6.36 14.59 -6.84
N ILE A 45 7.54 13.98 -6.70
CA ILE A 45 8.56 14.35 -5.72
C ILE A 45 9.75 14.90 -6.51
N VAL A 46 10.02 16.20 -6.38
CA VAL A 46 11.05 16.90 -7.16
C VAL A 46 12.36 17.02 -6.38
N ASP A 47 12.28 17.28 -5.07
CA ASP A 47 13.44 17.48 -4.22
C ASP A 47 14.03 16.14 -3.76
N GLN A 48 15.35 15.97 -3.90
CA GLN A 48 16.03 14.72 -3.58
C GLN A 48 15.93 14.34 -2.09
N ASN A 49 15.95 15.31 -1.16
CA ASN A 49 15.76 15.00 0.26
C ASN A 49 14.34 14.47 0.54
N ASP A 50 13.35 14.91 -0.24
CA ASP A 50 12.00 14.36 -0.16
C ASP A 50 11.94 12.93 -0.73
N VAL A 51 12.66 12.65 -1.83
CA VAL A 51 12.78 11.30 -2.37
C VAL A 51 13.45 10.37 -1.34
N ASP A 52 14.54 10.82 -0.74
CA ASP A 52 15.29 10.07 0.27
C ASP A 52 14.45 9.83 1.51
N LEU A 53 13.73 10.85 2.00
CA LEU A 53 12.82 10.72 3.13
C LEU A 53 11.67 9.72 2.84
N TRP A 54 11.09 9.75 1.65
CA TRP A 54 10.07 8.78 1.24
C TRP A 54 10.63 7.34 1.16
N HIS A 55 11.86 7.18 0.67
CA HIS A 55 12.55 5.90 0.71
C HIS A 55 12.84 5.44 2.13
N LEU A 56 13.26 6.34 3.03
CA LEU A 56 13.45 6.02 4.44
C LEU A 56 12.14 5.59 5.12
N ALA A 57 10.99 6.14 4.74
CA ALA A 57 9.69 5.71 5.27
C ALA A 57 9.39 4.22 4.97
N HIS A 58 9.98 3.63 3.92
CA HIS A 58 9.87 2.19 3.65
C HIS A 58 10.61 1.32 4.68
N GLY A 59 11.48 1.89 5.53
CA GLY A 59 12.18 1.15 6.59
C GLY A 59 13.24 0.17 6.10
N ALA A 60 13.64 0.27 4.82
CA ALA A 60 14.52 -0.64 4.09
C ALA A 60 15.92 -0.85 4.72
N TRP A 61 16.28 -0.05 5.72
CA TRP A 61 17.61 -0.04 6.33
C TRP A 61 17.70 -0.81 7.64
N SER A 62 16.58 -1.16 8.27
CA SER A 62 16.61 -1.76 9.60
C SER A 62 17.15 -3.20 9.58
N GLY A 63 16.92 -3.97 8.51
CA GLY A 63 17.20 -5.42 8.47
C GLY A 63 16.52 -6.22 9.59
N GLN A 64 15.75 -5.55 10.46
CA GLN A 64 15.20 -6.06 11.70
C GLN A 64 13.71 -6.25 11.53
N ARG A 65 13.20 -7.33 12.13
CA ARG A 65 11.76 -7.55 12.24
C ARG A 65 11.19 -6.51 13.20
N GLY A 66 10.16 -5.79 12.78
CA GLY A 66 9.47 -4.84 13.65
C GLY A 66 8.79 -3.72 12.88
N ARG A 67 8.07 -2.89 13.64
CA ARG A 67 7.46 -1.69 13.09
C ARG A 67 8.53 -0.64 12.89
N TRP A 68 8.51 0.01 11.73
CA TRP A 68 9.31 1.20 11.47
C TRP A 68 8.63 2.37 12.19
N THR A 69 9.31 2.95 13.18
CA THR A 69 8.73 4.01 14.01
C THR A 69 9.26 5.37 13.64
N MET A 70 8.58 6.43 14.10
CA MET A 70 9.05 7.81 13.99
C MET A 70 10.45 8.01 14.53
N ARG A 71 10.80 7.34 15.65
CA ARG A 71 12.16 7.38 16.19
C ARG A 71 13.19 6.81 15.21
N ASP A 72 12.86 5.70 14.54
CA ASP A 72 13.76 5.06 13.59
C ASP A 72 13.92 5.91 12.33
N LEU A 73 12.82 6.51 11.86
CA LEU A 73 12.82 7.45 10.75
C LEU A 73 13.68 8.69 11.04
N VAL A 74 13.50 9.34 12.20
CA VAL A 74 14.30 10.52 12.60
C VAL A 74 15.78 10.17 12.62
N ARG A 75 16.15 9.05 13.25
CA ARG A 75 17.54 8.60 13.29
C ARG A 75 18.11 8.36 11.89
N ALA A 76 17.35 7.68 11.03
CA ALA A 76 17.82 7.41 9.66
C ALA A 76 17.94 8.69 8.83
N ALA A 77 17.05 9.66 9.04
CA ALA A 77 17.11 10.96 8.39
C ALA A 77 18.32 11.78 8.86
N ASP A 78 18.61 11.76 10.16
CA ASP A 78 19.81 12.37 10.74
C ASP A 78 21.09 11.73 10.18
N ASP A 79 21.13 10.39 10.08
CA ASP A 79 22.29 9.63 9.59
C ASP A 79 22.68 9.99 8.14
N ILE A 80 21.72 10.41 7.31
CA ILE A 80 21.97 10.85 5.92
C ILE A 80 21.90 12.38 5.73
N GLY A 81 21.66 13.14 6.79
CA GLY A 81 21.68 14.60 6.78
C GLY A 81 20.48 15.28 6.12
N ILE A 82 19.28 14.72 6.20
CA ILE A 82 18.06 15.39 5.72
C ILE A 82 17.81 16.67 6.54
N THR A 83 17.79 17.82 5.86
CA THR A 83 17.46 19.11 6.48
C THR A 83 15.95 19.34 6.51
N ASP A 84 15.48 20.14 7.47
CA ASP A 84 14.05 20.52 7.61
C ASP A 84 13.09 19.32 7.73
N PHE A 85 13.56 18.23 8.32
CA PHE A 85 12.87 16.94 8.44
C PHE A 85 11.39 17.07 8.82
N GLU A 86 11.07 17.81 9.88
CA GLU A 86 9.69 17.94 10.36
C GLU A 86 8.77 18.61 9.32
N SER A 87 9.27 19.64 8.63
CA SER A 87 8.53 20.36 7.61
C SER A 87 8.27 19.46 6.39
N ARG A 88 9.29 18.74 5.95
CA ARG A 88 9.23 17.80 4.81
C ARG A 88 8.29 16.63 5.09
N LEU A 89 8.41 16.00 6.26
CA LEU A 89 7.51 14.93 6.67
C LEU A 89 6.07 15.43 6.76
N SER A 90 5.85 16.61 7.35
CA SER A 90 4.51 17.20 7.42
C SER A 90 3.95 17.47 6.01
N ALA A 91 4.77 17.91 5.06
CA ALA A 91 4.35 18.12 3.68
C ALA A 91 3.94 16.80 3.00
N MET A 92 4.72 15.74 3.18
CA MET A 92 4.40 14.40 2.67
C MET A 92 3.14 13.81 3.29
N CYS A 93 2.96 13.94 4.61
CA CYS A 93 1.74 13.50 5.29
C CYS A 93 0.51 14.23 4.75
N ARG A 94 0.61 15.53 4.48
CA ARG A 94 -0.49 16.34 3.94
C ARG A 94 -0.95 15.90 2.55
N ILE A 95 -0.03 15.48 1.69
CA ILE A 95 -0.37 14.90 0.37
C ILE A 95 -0.62 13.40 0.44
N GLY A 96 -0.26 12.79 1.57
CA GLY A 96 -0.49 11.40 1.97
C GLY A 96 0.41 10.40 1.26
N LEU A 97 1.65 10.80 0.94
CA LEU A 97 2.74 9.92 0.52
C LEU A 97 3.32 9.11 1.69
N VAL A 98 3.18 9.64 2.91
CA VAL A 98 3.59 9.01 4.16
C VAL A 98 2.45 9.14 5.15
N VAL A 99 2.27 8.14 6.00
CA VAL A 99 1.36 8.20 7.15
C VAL A 99 2.15 7.98 8.44
N VAL A 100 1.73 8.66 9.50
CA VAL A 100 2.26 8.50 10.86
C VAL A 100 1.09 8.12 11.76
N LEU A 101 1.16 6.94 12.38
CA LEU A 101 0.08 6.32 13.14
C LEU A 101 0.51 6.22 14.61
N GLY A 102 0.09 7.19 15.42
CA GLY A 102 0.44 7.33 16.84
C GLY A 102 -0.39 6.47 17.79
N ASP A 103 -1.64 6.17 17.44
CA ASP A 103 -2.52 5.36 18.28
C ASP A 103 -3.29 4.25 17.55
N SER A 104 -4.04 3.43 18.31
CA SER A 104 -4.81 2.32 17.78
C SER A 104 -5.99 2.73 16.89
N GLN A 105 -6.56 3.92 17.13
CA GLN A 105 -7.67 4.43 16.34
C GLN A 105 -7.16 4.85 14.95
N GLU A 106 -6.04 5.59 14.90
CA GLU A 106 -5.38 5.97 13.65
C GLU A 106 -4.94 4.74 12.84
N MET A 107 -4.38 3.71 13.50
CA MET A 107 -4.05 2.44 12.85
C MET A 107 -5.29 1.77 12.25
N THR A 108 -6.40 1.77 12.99
CA THR A 108 -7.67 1.17 12.54
C THR A 108 -8.25 1.93 11.34
N ASP A 109 -8.22 3.26 11.38
CA ASP A 109 -8.75 4.11 10.31
C ASP A 109 -7.89 4.01 9.04
N PHE A 110 -6.56 3.93 9.19
CA PHE A 110 -5.65 3.61 8.11
C PHE A 110 -5.99 2.25 7.47
N ALA A 111 -6.15 1.20 8.30
CA ALA A 111 -6.41 -0.15 7.82
C ALA A 111 -7.74 -0.28 7.05
N LYS A 112 -8.75 0.51 7.41
CA LYS A 112 -10.06 0.54 6.72
C LYS A 112 -10.04 1.37 5.43
N SER A 113 -9.12 2.31 5.30
CA SER A 113 -9.04 3.24 4.17
C SER A 113 -7.97 2.87 3.14
N HIS A 114 -7.18 1.84 3.43
CA HIS A 114 -6.06 1.40 2.59
C HIS A 114 -6.10 -0.09 2.32
N ARG A 115 -5.47 -0.49 1.22
CA ARG A 115 -5.33 -1.88 0.77
C ARG A 115 -3.88 -2.17 0.38
N LEU A 116 -3.50 -3.44 0.49
CA LEU A 116 -2.20 -3.92 0.02
C LEU A 116 -2.29 -4.36 -1.44
N HIS A 117 -1.25 -4.11 -2.22
CA HIS A 117 -1.07 -4.69 -3.56
C HIS A 117 0.24 -5.46 -3.61
N ALA A 118 0.20 -6.68 -4.15
CA ALA A 118 1.39 -7.48 -4.40
C ALA A 118 2.05 -7.07 -5.73
N LEU A 119 3.38 -7.00 -5.76
CA LEU A 119 4.15 -6.63 -6.96
C LEU A 119 4.91 -7.79 -7.60
N MET A 120 4.98 -8.95 -6.94
CA MET A 120 5.84 -10.07 -7.33
C MET A 120 5.05 -11.37 -7.48
N ALA A 121 5.73 -12.47 -7.82
CA ALA A 121 5.19 -13.82 -7.74
C ALA A 121 5.70 -14.55 -6.48
N GLY A 122 4.91 -15.50 -6.00
CA GLY A 122 5.31 -16.43 -4.95
C GLY A 122 6.14 -17.55 -5.55
N LEU A 123 7.38 -17.69 -5.08
CA LEU A 123 8.34 -18.69 -5.58
C LEU A 123 8.37 -19.97 -4.72
N GLY A 124 7.61 -20.00 -3.62
CA GLY A 124 7.52 -21.14 -2.71
C GLY A 124 8.53 -21.09 -1.57
N ALA A 125 8.90 -22.26 -1.05
CA ALA A 125 9.88 -22.39 0.03
C ALA A 125 11.27 -21.91 -0.44
N SER A 126 11.99 -21.21 0.44
CA SER A 126 13.37 -20.83 0.16
C SER A 126 14.31 -22.00 0.44
N ASP A 127 15.38 -22.13 -0.36
CA ASP A 127 16.41 -23.16 -0.16
C ASP A 127 17.21 -22.98 1.14
N ALA A 128 17.13 -21.80 1.77
CA ALA A 128 17.89 -21.48 2.98
C ALA A 128 17.24 -21.97 4.29
N ASP A 129 15.90 -21.99 4.36
CA ASP A 129 15.13 -22.29 5.59
C ASP A 129 13.68 -22.69 5.22
N ASP A 130 13.20 -23.82 5.75
CA ASP A 130 11.86 -24.36 5.52
C ASP A 130 10.73 -23.46 6.05
N ARG A 131 11.06 -22.52 6.94
CA ARG A 131 10.14 -21.52 7.52
C ARG A 131 10.05 -20.22 6.74
N THR A 132 10.83 -20.10 5.67
CA THR A 132 10.84 -18.90 4.84
C THR A 132 10.29 -19.18 3.45
N ARG A 133 9.80 -18.12 2.83
CA ARG A 133 9.18 -18.14 1.52
C ARG A 133 9.81 -17.07 0.64
N SER A 134 10.01 -17.41 -0.63
CA SER A 134 10.65 -16.54 -1.60
C SER A 134 9.62 -15.81 -2.47
N LEU A 135 9.88 -14.53 -2.72
CA LEU A 135 9.09 -13.64 -3.57
C LEU A 135 9.99 -13.06 -4.67
N GLY A 136 9.50 -13.00 -5.91
CA GLY A 136 10.26 -12.39 -6.99
C GLY A 136 9.71 -12.68 -8.39
N ILE A 137 10.60 -12.65 -9.37
CA ILE A 137 10.29 -12.95 -10.77
C ILE A 137 10.61 -14.43 -11.03
N VAL A 138 9.67 -15.15 -11.65
CA VAL A 138 9.84 -16.58 -11.96
C VAL A 138 11.08 -16.80 -12.85
N GLY A 139 11.95 -17.74 -12.45
CA GLY A 139 13.19 -18.05 -13.17
C GLY A 139 14.38 -17.12 -12.85
N GLN A 140 14.22 -16.19 -11.90
CA GLN A 140 15.29 -15.31 -11.42
C GLN A 140 15.61 -15.58 -9.95
N THR A 141 16.72 -15.02 -9.46
CA THR A 141 17.01 -14.99 -8.02
C THR A 141 15.87 -14.29 -7.27
N PRO A 142 15.41 -14.82 -6.12
CA PRO A 142 14.39 -14.17 -5.30
C PRO A 142 14.75 -12.72 -4.95
N ILE A 143 13.77 -11.82 -5.06
CA ILE A 143 13.89 -10.41 -4.68
C ILE A 143 13.79 -10.27 -3.16
N ALA A 144 12.91 -11.06 -2.54
CA ALA A 144 12.75 -11.10 -1.09
C ALA A 144 12.59 -12.52 -0.56
N VAL A 145 13.05 -12.72 0.67
CA VAL A 145 12.77 -13.90 1.47
C VAL A 145 12.09 -13.43 2.75
N VAL A 146 10.90 -13.94 3.01
CA VAL A 146 10.03 -13.51 4.12
C VAL A 146 9.61 -14.70 4.97
N ASP A 147 9.17 -14.47 6.20
CA ASP A 147 8.55 -15.52 7.00
C ASP A 147 7.17 -15.91 6.47
N GLU A 148 6.67 -17.04 6.95
CA GLU A 148 5.37 -17.60 6.55
C GLU A 148 4.19 -16.65 6.79
N ALA A 149 4.15 -15.94 7.92
CA ALA A 149 3.04 -15.01 8.19
C ALA A 149 3.05 -13.80 7.23
N SER A 150 4.23 -13.25 6.95
CA SER A 150 4.40 -12.19 5.96
C SER A 150 4.04 -12.66 4.55
N TYR A 151 4.40 -13.90 4.19
CA TYR A 151 4.05 -14.51 2.91
C TYR A 151 2.54 -14.73 2.77
N ASP A 152 1.89 -15.27 3.80
CA ASP A 152 0.43 -15.49 3.81
C ASP A 152 -0.32 -14.16 3.67
N PHE A 153 0.11 -13.12 4.39
CA PHE A 153 -0.51 -11.80 4.27
C PHE A 153 -0.26 -11.19 2.89
N TRP A 154 0.93 -11.37 2.30
CA TRP A 154 1.23 -10.95 0.94
C TRP A 154 0.35 -11.66 -0.10
N GLN A 155 0.12 -12.97 0.07
CA GLN A 155 -0.66 -13.78 -0.86
C GLN A 155 -2.15 -13.46 -0.79
N TRP A 156 -2.70 -13.30 0.42
CA TRP A 156 -4.15 -13.21 0.64
C TRP A 156 -4.62 -11.78 0.90
N GLY A 157 -3.77 -10.90 1.43
CA GLY A 157 -4.10 -9.51 1.75
C GLY A 157 -4.67 -8.71 0.58
N PRO A 158 -4.08 -8.78 -0.63
CA PRO A 158 -4.59 -8.07 -1.80
C PRO A 158 -5.98 -8.54 -2.28
N LEU A 159 -6.47 -9.69 -1.83
CA LEU A 159 -7.81 -10.18 -2.17
C LEU A 159 -8.92 -9.55 -1.32
N ALA A 160 -8.55 -8.93 -0.19
CA ALA A 160 -9.51 -8.25 0.66
C ALA A 160 -9.80 -6.82 0.15
N PRO A 161 -11.00 -6.25 0.45
CA PRO A 161 -11.32 -4.87 0.08
C PRO A 161 -10.37 -3.83 0.72
N ASP A 162 -9.91 -4.10 1.93
CA ASP A 162 -9.06 -3.23 2.75
C ASP A 162 -8.17 -4.06 3.70
N ILE A 163 -7.14 -3.43 4.27
CA ILE A 163 -6.18 -4.05 5.19
C ILE A 163 -6.89 -4.55 6.45
N TRP A 164 -7.90 -3.84 6.94
CA TRP A 164 -8.66 -4.22 8.13
C TRP A 164 -9.38 -5.57 7.93
N THR A 165 -10.02 -5.76 6.78
CA THR A 165 -10.71 -6.99 6.40
C THR A 165 -9.71 -8.13 6.21
N ALA A 166 -8.56 -7.86 5.57
CA ALA A 166 -7.48 -8.83 5.47
C ALA A 166 -6.98 -9.28 6.85
N ALA A 167 -6.69 -8.32 7.74
CA ALA A 167 -6.21 -8.56 9.08
C ALA A 167 -7.21 -9.39 9.90
N THR A 168 -8.47 -8.98 9.93
CA THR A 168 -9.51 -9.69 10.69
C THR A 168 -9.75 -11.10 10.17
N THR A 169 -9.60 -11.34 8.87
CA THR A 169 -9.71 -12.68 8.26
C THR A 169 -8.50 -13.55 8.58
N MET A 170 -7.28 -13.03 8.46
CA MET A 170 -6.04 -13.78 8.74
C MET A 170 -5.98 -14.28 10.19
N PHE A 171 -6.44 -13.45 11.13
CA PHE A 171 -6.47 -13.80 12.55
C PHE A 171 -7.81 -14.36 13.02
N HIS A 172 -8.75 -14.62 12.10
CA HIS A 172 -10.00 -15.29 12.45
C HIS A 172 -9.68 -16.72 12.85
N ARG A 173 -9.92 -17.04 14.13
CA ARG A 173 -9.74 -18.39 14.66
C ARG A 173 -11.09 -19.07 14.82
N PRO A 174 -11.20 -20.35 14.42
CA PRO A 174 -12.34 -21.16 14.79
C PRO A 174 -12.47 -21.21 16.32
N GLU A 175 -13.71 -21.21 16.80
CA GLU A 175 -14.01 -21.39 18.23
C GLU A 175 -13.39 -22.70 18.74
N GLY A 176 -12.72 -22.65 19.90
CA GLY A 176 -12.14 -23.84 20.56
C GLY A 176 -10.63 -24.02 20.47
N THR A 177 -9.87 -23.09 19.89
CA THR A 177 -8.40 -23.14 19.89
C THR A 177 -7.81 -22.59 21.20
N ALA A 178 -6.95 -23.37 21.86
CA ALA A 178 -6.42 -23.10 23.22
C ALA A 178 -5.31 -22.02 23.30
N GLN A 179 -5.08 -21.24 22.25
CA GLN A 179 -4.05 -20.20 22.25
C GLN A 179 -4.61 -18.89 22.83
N PRO A 180 -3.79 -18.09 23.55
CA PRO A 180 -4.23 -16.83 24.14
C PRO A 180 -4.84 -15.90 23.07
N HIS A 181 -6.00 -15.32 23.41
CA HIS A 181 -6.67 -14.33 22.57
C HIS A 181 -5.89 -13.01 22.62
N LEU A 182 -5.17 -12.68 21.55
CA LEU A 182 -4.68 -11.33 21.35
C LEU A 182 -5.86 -10.39 21.05
N SER A 183 -5.75 -9.13 21.46
CA SER A 183 -6.73 -8.12 21.12
C SER A 183 -6.70 -7.82 19.60
N ARG A 184 -7.79 -7.29 19.04
CA ARG A 184 -7.85 -6.93 17.61
C ARG A 184 -6.78 -5.90 17.24
N GLU A 185 -6.51 -4.98 18.16
CA GLU A 185 -5.49 -3.95 18.04
C GLU A 185 -4.10 -4.59 17.99
N SER A 186 -3.85 -5.62 18.81
CA SER A 186 -2.58 -6.35 18.81
C SER A 186 -2.34 -7.04 17.46
N HIS A 187 -3.36 -7.70 16.90
CA HIS A 187 -3.28 -8.31 15.57
C HIS A 187 -3.03 -7.28 14.47
N LEU A 188 -3.77 -6.16 14.45
CA LEU A 188 -3.55 -5.12 13.45
C LEU A 188 -2.11 -4.61 13.50
N SER A 189 -1.58 -4.48 14.70
CA SER A 189 -0.23 -3.98 14.91
C SER A 189 0.87 -4.97 14.49
N GLU A 190 0.57 -6.28 14.46
CA GLU A 190 1.41 -7.29 13.78
C GLU A 190 1.30 -7.18 12.26
N VAL A 191 0.09 -7.00 11.72
CA VAL A 191 -0.15 -6.80 10.28
C VAL A 191 0.62 -5.61 9.74
N LEU A 192 0.63 -4.48 10.44
CA LEU A 192 1.42 -3.32 10.03
C LEU A 192 2.92 -3.63 9.97
N GLY A 193 3.41 -4.55 10.82
CA GLY A 193 4.77 -5.07 10.74
C GLY A 193 5.02 -5.92 9.49
N TYR A 194 4.07 -6.79 9.11
CA TYR A 194 4.15 -7.54 7.85
C TYR A 194 4.14 -6.61 6.64
N ILE A 195 3.24 -5.62 6.63
CA ILE A 195 3.16 -4.60 5.58
C ILE A 195 4.47 -3.85 5.47
N GLN A 196 5.04 -3.39 6.59
CA GLN A 196 6.33 -2.71 6.60
C GLN A 196 7.41 -3.58 5.95
N MET A 197 7.50 -4.86 6.33
CA MET A 197 8.47 -5.79 5.77
C MET A 197 8.28 -5.92 4.25
N LEU A 198 7.06 -6.16 3.77
CA LEU A 198 6.78 -6.35 2.34
C LEU A 198 7.07 -5.10 1.52
N VAL A 199 6.68 -3.93 2.02
CA VAL A 199 6.90 -2.64 1.36
C VAL A 199 8.39 -2.28 1.35
N SER A 200 9.11 -2.53 2.45
CA SER A 200 10.57 -2.31 2.55
C SER A 200 11.38 -3.08 1.52
N ARG A 201 10.84 -4.24 1.07
CA ARG A 201 11.48 -5.13 0.10
C ARG A 201 11.01 -4.88 -1.33
N GLY A 202 10.13 -3.91 -1.57
CA GLY A 202 9.58 -3.61 -2.88
C GLY A 202 8.74 -4.75 -3.48
N VAL A 203 8.23 -5.66 -2.65
CA VAL A 203 7.38 -6.79 -3.11
C VAL A 203 5.88 -6.52 -2.94
N ALA A 204 5.54 -5.40 -2.32
CA ALA A 204 4.20 -4.87 -2.20
C ALA A 204 4.22 -3.34 -2.07
N TYR A 205 3.06 -2.71 -2.25
CA TYR A 205 2.83 -1.32 -1.88
C TYR A 205 1.45 -1.18 -1.22
N VAL A 206 1.26 -0.11 -0.44
CA VAL A 206 -0.04 0.24 0.14
C VAL A 206 -0.67 1.34 -0.67
N ASP A 207 -1.97 1.24 -0.89
CA ASP A 207 -2.73 2.23 -1.64
C ASP A 207 -4.05 2.55 -0.97
N ARG A 208 -4.60 3.72 -1.28
CA ARG A 208 -5.94 4.09 -0.82
C ARG A 208 -6.98 3.16 -1.45
N VAL A 209 -7.99 2.81 -0.68
CA VAL A 209 -9.22 2.23 -1.22
C VAL A 209 -9.87 3.33 -2.05
N ALA A 210 -10.05 3.08 -3.36
CA ALA A 210 -10.78 4.03 -4.19
C ALA A 210 -12.19 4.20 -3.60
N PRO A 211 -12.71 5.44 -3.50
CA PRO A 211 -14.12 5.60 -3.16
C PRO A 211 -14.92 4.75 -4.14
N SER A 212 -15.82 3.92 -3.64
CA SER A 212 -16.70 3.14 -4.50
C SER A 212 -17.42 4.15 -5.40
N ILE A 213 -17.13 4.13 -6.70
CA ILE A 213 -17.92 4.89 -7.65
C ILE A 213 -19.32 4.28 -7.53
N PRO A 214 -20.32 5.01 -7.01
CA PRO A 214 -21.65 4.44 -6.89
C PRO A 214 -22.04 3.96 -8.29
N PRO A 215 -22.61 2.76 -8.44
CA PRO A 215 -22.96 2.23 -9.75
C PRO A 215 -23.77 3.30 -10.45
N GLN A 216 -23.21 3.88 -11.51
CA GLN A 216 -23.95 4.84 -12.32
C GLN A 216 -25.16 4.05 -12.80
N ARG A 217 -26.34 4.34 -12.25
CA ARG A 217 -27.60 3.84 -12.80
C ARG A 217 -27.59 4.36 -14.22
N SER A 218 -27.20 3.51 -15.17
CA SER A 218 -27.31 3.82 -16.59
C SER A 218 -28.74 4.27 -16.76
N ARG A 219 -28.96 5.57 -16.97
CA ARG A 219 -30.20 6.04 -17.55
C ARG A 219 -30.20 5.36 -18.91
N ARG A 220 -30.82 4.18 -18.98
CA ARG A 220 -31.32 3.65 -20.24
C ARG A 220 -32.25 4.73 -20.72
N THR A 221 -31.74 5.62 -21.57
CA THR A 221 -32.59 6.40 -22.44
C THR A 221 -33.49 5.38 -23.11
N PRO A 222 -34.82 5.44 -22.92
CA PRO A 222 -35.71 4.56 -23.67
C PRO A 222 -35.35 4.76 -25.13
N VAL A 223 -34.91 3.68 -25.78
CA VAL A 223 -34.76 3.66 -27.23
C VAL A 223 -36.14 4.05 -27.75
N ALA A 224 -36.24 5.25 -28.33
CA ALA A 224 -37.45 5.67 -29.01
C ALA A 224 -37.80 4.54 -29.99
N ALA A 225 -39.00 3.99 -29.85
CA ALA A 225 -39.50 2.98 -30.77
C ALA A 225 -39.34 3.55 -32.18
N ALA A 226 -38.49 2.92 -32.99
CA ALA A 226 -38.37 3.27 -34.39
C ALA A 226 -39.76 3.08 -35.01
N GLU A 227 -40.34 4.18 -35.49
CA GLU A 227 -41.53 4.12 -36.35
C GLU A 227 -41.21 3.21 -37.52
N GLN A 228 -41.99 2.13 -37.66
CA GLN A 228 -41.92 1.23 -38.79
C GLN A 228 -42.27 2.02 -40.05
N PRO A 229 -41.43 2.04 -41.10
CA PRO A 229 -41.79 2.65 -42.36
C PRO A 229 -42.98 1.90 -42.96
N ALA A 230 -43.97 2.67 -43.42
CA ALA A 230 -45.15 2.18 -44.11
C ALA A 230 -44.73 1.30 -45.30
N ALA A 231 -45.38 0.15 -45.43
CA ALA A 231 -45.22 -0.74 -46.57
C ALA A 231 -45.74 -0.04 -47.83
N ASP A 232 -44.84 0.23 -48.78
CA ASP A 232 -45.21 0.62 -50.13
C ASP A 232 -45.85 -0.57 -50.84
N ASP A 233 -47.13 -0.39 -51.16
CA ASP A 233 -47.98 -1.25 -51.97
C ASP A 233 -47.60 -1.07 -53.45
N HIS A 234 -46.72 -1.93 -53.96
CA HIS A 234 -46.50 -2.04 -55.40
C HIS A 234 -47.49 -3.02 -56.02
N GLY A 235 -48.68 -2.49 -56.32
CA GLY A 235 -49.56 -3.07 -57.32
C GLY A 235 -48.89 -3.09 -58.70
N GLY A 236 -48.73 -4.28 -59.27
CA GLY A 236 -48.39 -4.47 -60.68
C GLY A 236 -49.63 -4.93 -61.45
N PRO A 237 -49.98 -4.30 -62.58
CA PRO A 237 -50.94 -4.87 -63.54
C PRO A 237 -50.23 -5.69 -64.62
N GLU A 238 -50.98 -6.66 -65.16
CA GLU A 238 -50.72 -7.42 -66.39
C GLU A 238 -50.70 -6.54 -67.65
#